data_AF-B1YLD0-F1
#
_entry.id   AF-B1YLD0-F1
#
_cell.length_a   1.000
_cell.length_b   1.000
_cell.length_c   1.000
_cell.angle_alpha   90.00
_cell.angle_beta   90.00
_cell.angle_gamma   90.00
#
_symmetry.space_group_name_H-M   'P 1'
#
loop_
_entity.id
_entity.type
_entity.pdbx_description
1 polymer ?
#
loop_
_entity_poly.entity_id
_entity_poly.type
_entity_poly.pdbx_seq_one_letter_code
_entity_poly.pdbx_strand_id
1 'polypeptide(L)'
;MKRFIQNQRGFTLLEMAAVLLIISLLLLVLIPTMTSGKDQAKGVSCEANIRVIRSEVNLYYAKEKKYPESLQTINRGTAEKPNELACDQETYTYDAKTGELTKVK
;
A
#
# COMPACT_ATOMS: atom_id res chain seq x y z
N MET A 1 3.00 -44.29 56.32
CA MET A 1 3.24 -43.18 55.37
C MET A 1 2.43 -43.43 54.11
N LYS A 2 1.36 -42.66 53.87
CA LYS A 2 0.49 -42.81 52.68
C LYS A 2 1.13 -42.02 51.53
N ARG A 3 1.73 -42.71 50.56
CA ARG A 3 2.30 -42.09 49.35
C ARG A 3 1.16 -41.70 48.41
N PHE A 4 0.97 -40.40 48.21
CA PHE A 4 0.11 -39.86 47.14
C PHE A 4 0.84 -40.05 45.80
N ILE A 5 0.44 -41.05 45.02
CA ILE A 5 0.83 -41.14 43.61
C ILE A 5 -0.02 -40.10 42.87
N GLN A 6 0.57 -38.95 42.54
CA GLN A 6 -0.09 -37.97 41.70
C GLN A 6 -0.08 -38.45 40.24
N ASN A 7 -1.29 -38.69 39.72
CA ASN A 7 -1.52 -39.14 38.36
C ASN A 7 -1.26 -37.97 37.39
N GLN A 8 -0.04 -37.87 36.86
CA GLN A 8 0.29 -36.86 35.85
C GLN A 8 -0.31 -37.29 34.51
N ARG A 9 -1.48 -36.73 34.17
CA ARG A 9 -2.11 -36.90 32.85
C ARG A 9 -1.25 -36.16 31.82
N GLY A 10 -0.57 -36.90 30.95
CA GLY A 10 0.21 -36.37 29.84
C GLY A 10 -0.67 -35.93 28.67
N PHE A 11 -0.13 -35.01 27.87
CA PHE A 11 -0.74 -34.51 26.63
C PHE A 11 -0.90 -35.65 25.62
N THR A 12 -2.07 -35.80 25.02
CA THR A 12 -2.32 -36.81 23.99
C THR A 12 -1.96 -36.27 22.61
N LEU A 13 -1.56 -37.16 21.69
CA LEU A 13 -1.36 -36.78 20.27
C LEU A 13 -2.66 -36.25 19.65
N LEU A 14 -3.80 -36.77 20.10
CA LEU A 14 -5.12 -36.34 19.67
C LEU A 14 -5.38 -34.86 19.99
N GLU A 15 -5.02 -34.41 21.19
CA GLU A 15 -5.16 -33.00 21.60
C GLU A 15 -4.31 -32.07 20.73
N MET A 16 -3.06 -32.44 20.43
CA MET A 16 -2.23 -31.63 19.52
C MET A 16 -2.79 -31.60 18.10
N ALA A 17 -3.31 -32.73 17.61
CA ALA A 17 -3.92 -32.79 16.27
C ALA A 17 -5.16 -31.89 16.16
N ALA A 18 -6.03 -31.89 17.17
CA ALA A 18 -7.21 -31.03 17.22
C ALA A 18 -6.82 -29.53 17.29
N VAL A 19 -5.78 -29.18 18.05
CA VAL A 19 -5.29 -27.80 18.16
C VAL A 19 -4.73 -27.30 16.83
N LEU A 20 -3.89 -28.08 16.14
CA LEU A 20 -3.33 -27.71 14.84
C LEU A 20 -4.42 -27.56 13.77
N LEU A 21 -5.44 -28.42 13.81
CA LEU A 21 -6.62 -28.30 12.93
C LEU A 21 -7.32 -26.95 13.14
N ILE A 22 -7.60 -26.57 14.39
CA ILE A 22 -8.25 -25.28 14.70
C ILE A 22 -7.37 -24.09 14.26
N ILE A 23 -6.06 -24.12 14.55
CA ILE A 23 -5.13 -23.05 14.15
C ILE A 23 -5.11 -22.89 12.62
N SER A 24 -5.08 -23.99 11.86
CA SER A 24 -5.07 -23.93 10.39
C SER A 24 -6.32 -23.27 9.81
N LEU A 25 -7.50 -23.55 10.40
CA LEU A 25 -8.77 -22.94 9.99
C LEU A 25 -8.79 -21.44 10.30
N LEU A 26 -8.29 -21.04 11.47
CA LEU A 26 -8.19 -19.63 11.86
C LEU A 26 -7.27 -18.87 10.90
N LEU A 27 -6.10 -19.42 10.57
CA LEU A 27 -5.16 -18.81 9.63
C LEU A 27 -5.77 -18.60 8.24
N LEU A 28 -6.59 -19.53 7.77
CA LEU A 28 -7.28 -19.44 6.48
C LEU A 28 -8.19 -18.18 6.39
N VAL A 29 -8.85 -17.84 7.50
CA VAL A 29 -9.74 -16.67 7.59
C VAL A 29 -8.95 -15.38 7.85
N LEU A 30 -7.86 -15.45 8.63
CA LEU A 30 -7.05 -14.29 9.04
C LEU A 30 -6.20 -13.70 7.89
N ILE A 31 -5.47 -14.53 7.13
CA ILE A 31 -4.53 -14.09 6.10
C ILE A 31 -5.15 -13.15 5.03
N PRO A 32 -6.32 -13.45 4.42
CA PRO A 32 -6.85 -12.61 3.35
C PRO A 32 -7.23 -11.20 3.82
N THR A 33 -7.55 -11.01 5.11
CA THR A 33 -7.93 -9.70 5.64
C THR A 33 -6.74 -8.74 5.79
N MET A 34 -5.54 -9.26 6.02
CA MET A 34 -4.35 -8.43 6.22
C MET A 34 -3.74 -7.91 4.90
N THR A 35 -3.97 -8.57 3.77
CA THR A 35 -3.45 -8.14 2.47
C THR A 35 -4.24 -6.93 1.94
N SER A 36 -5.56 -6.94 2.05
CA SER A 36 -6.42 -5.85 1.54
C SER A 36 -6.16 -4.49 2.20
N GLY A 37 -5.82 -4.46 3.50
CA GLY A 37 -5.53 -3.20 4.19
C GLY A 37 -4.27 -2.49 3.67
N LYS A 38 -3.27 -3.26 3.24
CA LYS A 38 -2.03 -2.69 2.65
C LYS A 38 -2.29 -2.09 1.29
N ASP A 39 -3.05 -2.77 0.45
CA ASP A 39 -3.40 -2.29 -0.89
C ASP A 39 -4.28 -1.03 -0.82
N GLN A 40 -5.23 -1.00 0.13
CA GLN A 40 -6.03 0.21 0.38
C GLN A 40 -5.16 1.39 0.86
N ALA A 41 -4.26 1.15 1.82
CA ALA A 41 -3.37 2.19 2.33
C ALA A 41 -2.46 2.77 1.22
N LYS A 42 -1.97 1.91 0.32
CA LYS A 42 -1.20 2.33 -0.86
C LYS A 42 -2.01 3.19 -1.81
N GLY A 43 -3.25 2.81 -2.12
CA GLY A 43 -4.14 3.60 -2.97
C GLY A 43 -4.43 5.00 -2.40
N VAL A 44 -4.74 5.07 -1.09
CA VAL A 44 -4.98 6.36 -0.40
C VAL A 44 -3.72 7.23 -0.40
N SER A 45 -2.56 6.63 -0.11
CA SER A 45 -1.27 7.35 -0.14
C SER A 45 -0.96 7.87 -1.54
N CYS A 46 -1.29 7.09 -2.56
CA CYS A 46 -1.10 7.47 -3.95
C CYS A 46 -1.96 8.68 -4.33
N GLU A 47 -3.26 8.65 -4.01
CA GLU A 47 -4.17 9.76 -4.29
C GLU A 47 -3.73 11.04 -3.57
N ALA A 48 -3.27 10.92 -2.32
CA ALA A 48 -2.73 12.04 -1.56
C ALA A 48 -1.50 12.65 -2.24
N ASN A 49 -0.56 11.81 -2.71
CA ASN A 49 0.63 12.27 -3.44
C ASN A 49 0.26 13.00 -4.75
N ILE A 50 -0.68 12.46 -5.53
CA ILE A 50 -1.17 13.11 -6.75
C ILE A 50 -1.78 14.48 -6.44
N ARG A 51 -2.54 14.60 -5.35
CA ARG A 51 -3.14 15.86 -4.93
C ARG A 51 -2.07 16.90 -4.56
N VAL A 52 -1.02 16.49 -3.86
CA VAL A 52 0.12 17.37 -3.53
C VAL A 52 0.79 17.88 -4.81
N ILE A 53 1.07 16.99 -5.77
CA ILE A 53 1.73 17.38 -7.03
C ILE A 53 0.84 18.31 -7.85
N ARG A 54 -0.47 18.08 -7.95
CA ARG A 54 -1.40 19.03 -8.59
C ARG A 54 -1.34 20.40 -7.93
N SER A 55 -1.24 20.45 -6.60
CA SER A 55 -1.08 21.72 -5.88
C SER A 55 0.23 22.42 -6.24
N GLU A 56 1.32 21.68 -6.43
CA GLU A 56 2.61 22.23 -6.85
C GLU A 56 2.56 22.77 -8.28
N VAL A 57 1.93 22.06 -9.21
CA VAL A 57 1.70 22.53 -10.58
C VAL A 57 0.90 23.84 -10.58
N ASN A 58 -0.18 23.90 -9.81
CA ASN A 58 -1.00 25.10 -9.67
C ASN A 58 -0.24 26.25 -9.02
N LEU A 59 0.60 25.96 -8.03
CA LEU A 59 1.46 26.96 -7.39
C LEU A 59 2.51 27.51 -8.37
N TYR A 60 3.08 26.65 -9.21
CA TYR A 60 3.99 27.05 -10.27
C TYR A 60 3.29 27.99 -11.26
N TYR A 61 2.09 27.62 -11.72
CA TYR A 61 1.28 28.48 -12.58
C TYR A 61 0.95 29.83 -11.92
N ALA A 62 0.64 29.84 -10.63
CA ALA A 62 0.36 31.07 -9.90
C ALA A 62 1.53 32.06 -9.93
N LYS A 63 2.77 31.54 -9.84
CA LYS A 63 4.03 32.31 -9.86
C LYS A 63 4.45 32.71 -11.28
N GLU A 64 4.54 31.75 -12.19
CA GLU A 64 5.16 31.92 -13.52
C GLU A 64 4.15 32.24 -14.63
N LYS A 65 2.84 32.21 -14.32
CA LYS A 65 1.72 32.36 -15.28
C LYS A 65 1.74 31.36 -16.43
N LYS A 66 2.50 30.27 -16.28
CA LYS A 66 2.66 29.19 -17.23
C LYS A 66 2.73 27.88 -16.46
N TYR A 67 2.21 26.81 -17.05
CA TYR A 67 2.38 25.47 -16.48
C TYR A 67 3.84 25.02 -16.64
N PRO A 68 4.35 24.18 -15.73
CA PRO A 68 5.70 23.63 -15.87
C PRO A 68 5.77 22.79 -17.15
N GLU A 69 6.88 22.88 -17.88
CA GLU A 69 7.06 22.16 -19.15
C GLU A 69 7.11 20.63 -18.95
N SER A 70 7.47 20.21 -17.75
CA SER A 70 7.48 18.82 -17.32
C SER A 70 7.44 18.69 -15.80
N LEU A 71 7.15 17.49 -15.30
CA LEU A 71 7.25 17.20 -13.86
C LEU A 71 8.67 17.34 -13.33
N GLN A 72 9.71 17.24 -14.17
CA GLN A 72 11.09 17.53 -13.75
C GLN A 72 11.27 18.98 -13.30
N THR A 73 10.55 19.92 -13.90
CA THR A 73 10.61 21.36 -13.56
C THR A 73 10.23 21.63 -12.11
N ILE A 74 9.39 20.78 -11.54
CA ILE A 74 8.95 20.82 -10.14
C ILE A 74 9.59 19.70 -9.30
N ASN A 75 10.69 19.09 -9.77
CA ASN A 75 11.42 18.00 -9.11
C ASN A 75 10.58 16.73 -8.82
N ARG A 76 9.58 16.44 -9.67
CA ARG A 76 8.71 15.25 -9.56
C ARG A 76 8.95 14.22 -10.64
N GLY A 77 9.54 14.60 -11.78
CA GLY A 77 9.90 13.69 -12.88
C GLY A 77 11.37 13.29 -12.84
N THR A 78 11.74 12.25 -13.60
CA THR A 78 13.13 11.82 -13.80
C THR A 78 13.60 12.20 -15.21
N ALA A 79 14.92 12.28 -15.42
CA ALA A 79 15.51 12.62 -16.72
C ALA A 79 15.00 11.71 -17.87
N GLU A 80 14.82 10.41 -17.60
CA GLU A 80 14.31 9.44 -18.57
C GLU A 80 12.81 9.57 -18.82
N LYS A 81 12.05 10.03 -17.82
CA LYS A 81 10.58 10.12 -17.86
C LYS A 81 10.11 11.46 -17.29
N PRO A 82 10.17 12.55 -18.09
CA PRO A 82 9.88 13.90 -17.62
C PRO A 82 8.43 14.13 -17.20
N ASN A 83 7.52 13.41 -17.86
CA ASN A 83 6.08 13.64 -17.80
C ASN A 83 5.32 12.42 -17.28
N GLU A 84 6.03 11.40 -16.78
CA GLU A 84 5.39 10.23 -16.19
C GLU A 84 5.69 10.19 -14.69
N LEU A 85 4.67 9.82 -13.92
CA LEU A 85 4.78 9.56 -12.50
C LEU A 85 4.22 8.17 -12.22
N ALA A 86 5.05 7.29 -11.67
CA ALA A 86 4.61 6.00 -11.18
C ALA A 86 4.14 6.12 -9.73
N CYS A 87 3.00 5.51 -9.44
CA CYS A 87 2.38 5.54 -8.13
C CYS A 87 1.78 4.16 -7.83
N ASP A 88 2.53 3.35 -7.09
CA ASP A 88 2.24 1.93 -6.84
C ASP A 88 2.02 1.16 -8.16
N GLN A 89 0.80 0.66 -8.44
CA GLN A 89 0.49 -0.05 -9.69
C GLN A 89 -0.03 0.86 -10.82
N GLU A 90 -0.14 2.16 -10.58
CA GLU A 90 -0.72 3.11 -11.54
C GLU A 90 0.35 4.05 -12.09
N THR A 91 0.27 4.36 -13.38
CA THR A 91 1.13 5.38 -14.00
C THR A 91 0.26 6.58 -14.37
N TYR A 92 0.76 7.79 -14.11
CA TYR A 92 0.13 9.05 -14.47
C TYR A 92 0.97 9.78 -15.51
N THR A 93 0.33 10.32 -16.54
CA THR A 93 0.95 11.19 -17.53
C THR A 93 0.55 12.63 -17.26
N TYR A 94 1.54 13.52 -17.31
CA TYR A 94 1.38 14.96 -17.17
C TYR A 94 1.25 15.64 -18.53
N ASP A 95 0.26 16.53 -18.67
CA ASP A 95 0.09 17.40 -19.83
C ASP A 95 0.52 18.84 -19.51
N ALA A 96 1.60 19.30 -20.15
CA ALA A 96 2.16 20.63 -19.95
C ALA A 96 1.28 21.78 -20.48
N LYS A 97 0.29 21.50 -21.34
CA LYS A 97 -0.63 22.52 -21.87
C LYS A 97 -1.76 22.81 -20.89
N THR A 98 -2.26 21.77 -20.22
CA THR A 98 -3.41 21.87 -19.32
C THR A 98 -3.02 21.89 -17.84
N GLY A 99 -1.81 21.41 -17.51
CA GLY A 99 -1.35 21.21 -16.13
C GLY A 99 -1.95 19.95 -15.47
N GLU A 100 -2.62 19.09 -16.23
CA GLU A 100 -3.34 17.94 -15.67
C GLU A 100 -2.48 16.67 -15.58
N LEU A 101 -2.81 15.84 -14.59
CA LEU A 101 -2.26 14.50 -14.38
C LEU A 101 -3.36 13.48 -14.65
N THR A 102 -3.19 12.70 -15.72
CA THR A 102 -4.14 11.70 -16.21
C THR A 102 -3.58 10.30 -16.00
N LYS A 103 -4.38 9.41 -15.42
CA LYS A 103 -4.01 8.01 -15.21
C LYS A 103 -3.92 7.28 -16.57
N VAL A 104 -2.81 6.61 -16.81
CA VAL A 104 -2.62 5.69 -17.93
C VAL A 104 -3.42 4.42 -17.61
N LYS A 105 -4.33 4.08 -18.53
CA LYS A 105 -5.27 2.96 -18.37
C LYS A 105 -4.60 1.62 -18.65
#